data_AF-A0A8T3TQE6-F1
#
_entry.id   AF-A0A8T3TQE6-F1
#
_cell.length_a   1.000
_cell.length_b   1.000
_cell.length_c   1.000
_cell.angle_alpha   90.00
_cell.angle_beta   90.00
_cell.angle_gamma   90.00
#
_symmetry.space_group_name_H-M   'P 1'
#
loop_
_entity.id
_entity.type
_entity.pdbx_description
1 polymer ?
#
loop_
_entity_poly.entity_id
_entity_poly.type
_entity_poly.pdbx_seq_one_letter_code
_entity_poly.pdbx_strand_id
1 'polypeptide(L)'
;MIGFRLSAQKPPEARRITDDVIQRFEHIYEVDPAKMTIIEQQDMPAWDTMRIVDSRWEHLAWMHDHWADAVLTAEDLGEGGPHPDG
;
A
#
# COMPACT_ATOMS: atom_id res chain seq x y z
N MET A 1 -8.06 12.62 32.25
CA MET A 1 -8.12 11.27 31.65
C MET A 1 -7.67 11.41 30.21
N ILE A 2 -6.38 11.13 29.92
CA ILE A 2 -5.82 11.25 28.57
C ILE A 2 -6.22 9.98 27.82
N GLY A 3 -7.28 10.08 27.01
CA GLY A 3 -7.78 8.96 26.22
C GLY A 3 -6.88 8.68 25.03
N PHE A 4 -6.42 7.44 24.90
CA PHE A 4 -5.75 6.94 23.70
C PHE A 4 -6.73 7.03 22.53
N ARG A 5 -6.38 7.80 21.49
CA ARG A 5 -7.17 7.91 20.25
C ARG A 5 -6.37 7.31 19.11
N LEU A 6 -6.85 6.22 18.53
CA LEU A 6 -6.26 5.59 17.35
C LEU A 6 -6.03 6.62 16.23
N SER A 7 -7.03 7.49 16.00
CA SER A 7 -6.99 8.57 15.01
C SER A 7 -5.99 9.69 15.24
N ALA A 8 -5.35 9.76 16.41
CA ALA A 8 -4.31 10.74 16.69
C ALA A 8 -2.89 10.17 16.50
N GLN A 9 -2.75 8.89 16.12
CA GLN A 9 -1.44 8.28 15.89
C GLN A 9 -0.81 8.80 14.60
N LYS A 10 0.40 9.36 14.72
CA LYS A 10 1.20 9.79 13.57
C LYS A 10 1.86 8.58 12.91
N PRO A 11 1.95 8.56 11.57
CA PRO A 11 2.78 7.59 10.86
C PRO A 11 4.25 7.67 11.30
N PRO A 12 5.00 6.56 11.20
CA PRO A 12 6.45 6.58 11.39
C PRO A 12 7.16 7.56 10.47
N GLU A 13 8.38 7.94 10.86
CA GLU A 13 9.28 8.69 9.98
C GLU A 13 9.58 7.91 8.70
N ALA A 14 9.60 8.62 7.58
CA ALA A 14 9.79 8.00 6.27
C ALA A 14 11.25 7.62 6.05
N ARG A 15 11.48 6.37 5.63
CA ARG A 15 12.76 5.90 5.09
C ARG A 15 12.77 6.08 3.59
N ARG A 16 13.76 6.78 3.06
CA ARG A 16 14.01 6.92 1.62
C ARG A 16 14.45 5.56 1.04
N ILE A 17 13.80 5.12 -0.05
CA ILE A 17 14.15 3.88 -0.76
C ILE A 17 14.83 4.21 -2.09
N THR A 18 14.23 5.09 -2.87
CA THR A 18 14.79 5.67 -4.09
C THR A 18 14.49 7.17 -4.13
N ASP A 19 14.95 7.88 -5.16
CA ASP A 19 14.61 9.30 -5.32
C ASP A 19 13.10 9.54 -5.36
N ASP A 20 12.30 8.59 -5.86
CA ASP A 20 10.85 8.73 -6.02
C ASP A 20 10.04 7.99 -4.95
N VAL A 21 10.64 7.09 -4.17
CA VAL A 21 9.92 6.18 -3.28
C VAL A 21 10.41 6.30 -1.83
N ILE A 22 9.45 6.38 -0.92
CA ILE A 22 9.67 6.31 0.53
C ILE A 22 8.92 5.12 1.12
N GLN A 23 9.27 4.75 2.35
CA GLN A 23 8.63 3.68 3.12
C GLN A 23 8.46 4.13 4.57
N ARG A 24 7.24 4.04 5.11
CA ARG A 24 6.96 4.30 6.53
C ARG A 24 6.69 3.04 7.33
N PHE A 25 6.07 2.05 6.69
CA PHE A 25 5.75 0.76 7.27
C PHE A 25 6.41 -0.34 6.44
N GLU A 26 6.71 -1.47 7.07
CA GLU A 26 7.35 -2.59 6.40
C GLU A 26 6.52 -3.05 5.20
N HIS A 27 7.18 -3.21 4.04
CA HIS A 27 6.57 -3.59 2.76
C HIS A 27 5.49 -2.65 2.20
N ILE A 28 5.30 -1.45 2.77
CA ILE A 28 4.39 -0.43 2.26
C ILE A 28 5.22 0.71 1.65
N TYR A 29 5.16 0.84 0.32
CA TYR A 29 5.91 1.83 -0.44
C TYR A 29 4.99 2.94 -0.92
N GLU A 30 5.43 4.19 -0.74
CA GLU A 30 4.70 5.40 -1.11
C GLU A 30 5.56 6.21 -2.07
N VAL A 31 4.93 6.91 -3.02
CA VAL A 31 5.61 7.95 -3.81
C VAL A 31 6.01 9.08 -2.86
N ASP A 32 7.20 9.67 -3.05
CA ASP A 32 7.64 10.82 -2.25
C ASP A 32 6.58 11.94 -2.32
N PRO A 33 5.94 12.31 -1.19
CA PRO A 33 4.89 13.35 -1.18
C PRO A 33 5.37 14.68 -1.76
N ALA A 34 6.66 15.00 -1.66
CA ALA A 34 7.24 16.22 -2.23
C ALA A 34 7.16 16.28 -3.76
N LYS A 35 6.96 15.13 -4.42
CA LYS A 35 6.80 15.02 -5.88
C LYS A 35 5.33 15.00 -6.31
N MET A 36 4.39 14.83 -5.38
CA MET A 36 2.95 14.77 -5.64
C MET A 36 2.31 16.16 -5.67
N THR A 37 2.55 16.92 -6.74
CA THR A 37 2.14 18.35 -6.85
C THR A 37 0.79 18.61 -7.50
N ILE A 38 0.28 17.67 -8.32
CA ILE A 38 -1.01 17.82 -9.02
C ILE A 38 -2.15 17.28 -8.16
N ILE A 39 -1.91 16.18 -7.47
CA ILE A 39 -2.83 15.56 -6.51
C ILE A 39 -2.01 15.29 -5.26
N GLU A 40 -2.29 16.06 -4.21
CA GLU A 40 -1.58 15.90 -2.94
C GLU A 40 -1.93 14.57 -2.27
N GLN A 41 -0.94 13.97 -1.62
CA GLN A 41 -1.19 12.79 -0.80
C GLN A 41 -2.00 13.18 0.42
N GLN A 42 -3.05 12.41 0.72
CA GLN A 42 -3.88 12.60 1.91
C GLN A 42 -3.05 12.33 3.18
N ASP A 43 -3.14 13.23 4.16
CA ASP A 43 -2.61 12.96 5.50
C ASP A 43 -3.54 12.01 6.24
N MET A 44 -3.04 10.79 6.52
CA MET A 44 -3.81 9.72 7.12
C MET A 44 -3.19 9.27 8.43
N PRO A 45 -3.99 9.09 9.50
CA PRO A 45 -3.49 8.50 10.73
C PRO A 45 -2.91 7.10 10.51
N ALA A 46 -1.88 6.73 11.28
CA ALA A 46 -1.20 5.44 11.15
C ALA A 46 -2.14 4.24 11.22
N TRP A 47 -3.13 4.29 12.14
CA TRP A 47 -4.10 3.22 12.33
C TRP A 47 -4.99 3.02 11.09
N ASP A 48 -5.33 4.10 10.37
CA ASP A 48 -6.20 4.03 9.20
C ASP A 48 -5.45 3.39 8.03
N THR A 49 -4.19 3.79 7.82
CA THR A 49 -3.31 3.17 6.83
C THR A 49 -3.19 1.67 7.07
N MET A 50 -2.88 1.25 8.31
CA MET A 50 -2.74 -0.17 8.64
C MET A 50 -4.05 -0.93 8.46
N ARG A 51 -5.18 -0.37 8.90
CA ARG A 51 -6.50 -0.97 8.69
C ARG A 51 -6.78 -1.23 7.21
N ILE A 52 -6.47 -0.26 6.34
CA ILE A 52 -6.68 -0.41 4.89
C ILE A 52 -5.76 -1.48 4.32
N VAL A 53 -4.48 -1.46 4.69
CA VAL A 53 -3.48 -2.42 4.19
C VAL A 53 -3.81 -3.84 4.63
N ASP A 54 -4.27 -4.03 5.87
CA ASP A 54 -4.66 -5.34 6.40
C ASP A 54 -5.89 -5.89 5.68
N SER A 55 -6.89 -5.04 5.40
CA SER A 55 -8.10 -5.44 4.67
C SER A 55 -7.91 -5.61 3.15
N ARG A 56 -6.73 -5.30 2.59
CA ARG A 56 -6.54 -5.24 1.13
C ARG A 56 -6.82 -6.58 0.44
N TRP A 57 -6.39 -7.68 1.04
CA TRP A 57 -6.50 -9.00 0.42
C TRP A 57 -7.94 -9.51 0.46
N GLU A 58 -8.65 -9.28 1.55
CA GLU A 58 -10.07 -9.60 1.66
C GLU A 58 -10.89 -8.79 0.66
N HIS A 59 -10.59 -7.49 0.52
CA HIS A 59 -11.25 -6.64 -0.45
C HIS A 59 -10.99 -7.10 -1.89
N LEU A 60 -9.74 -7.43 -2.24
CA LEU A 60 -9.39 -7.98 -3.56
C LEU A 60 -10.08 -9.32 -3.82
N ALA A 61 -10.11 -10.22 -2.84
CA ALA A 61 -10.80 -11.50 -2.96
C ALA A 61 -12.30 -11.30 -3.21
N TRP A 62 -12.94 -10.35 -2.49
CA TRP A 62 -14.33 -10.00 -2.71
C TRP A 62 -14.57 -9.43 -4.12
N MET A 63 -13.70 -8.51 -4.57
CA MET A 63 -13.77 -7.94 -5.92
C MET A 63 -13.67 -9.03 -7.00
N HIS A 64 -12.74 -9.97 -6.83
CA HIS A 64 -12.56 -11.08 -7.75
C HIS A 64 -13.81 -11.99 -7.80
N ASP A 65 -14.35 -12.37 -6.64
CA ASP A 65 -15.51 -13.25 -6.55
C ASP A 65 -16.80 -12.64 -7.14
N HIS A 66 -16.97 -11.32 -7.01
CA HIS A 66 -18.23 -10.66 -7.37
C HIS A 66 -18.22 -10.01 -8.75
N TRP A 67 -17.06 -9.62 -9.27
CA TRP A 67 -16.97 -8.76 -10.46
C TRP A 67 -16.06 -9.29 -11.55
N ALA A 68 -15.13 -10.20 -11.27
CA ALA A 68 -14.21 -10.68 -12.29
C ALA A 68 -14.79 -11.90 -13.02
N ASP A 69 -14.80 -11.86 -14.35
CA ASP A 69 -15.11 -13.05 -15.17
C ASP A 69 -14.00 -14.11 -15.07
N ALA A 70 -12.75 -13.67 -14.85
CA ALA A 70 -11.58 -14.52 -14.65
C ALA A 70 -10.49 -13.78 -13.86
N VAL A 71 -9.69 -14.54 -13.10
CA VAL A 71 -8.47 -14.07 -12.42
C VAL A 71 -7.29 -14.82 -13.01
N LEU A 72 -6.32 -14.11 -13.58
CA LEU A 72 -5.14 -14.67 -14.22
C LEU A 72 -3.90 -14.43 -13.35
N THR A 73 -3.05 -15.43 -13.27
CA THR A 73 -1.72 -15.33 -12.66
C THR A 73 -0.70 -14.79 -13.67
N ALA A 74 0.48 -14.37 -13.19
CA ALA A 74 1.59 -14.00 -14.07
C ALA A 74 2.03 -15.16 -14.98
N GLU A 75 1.86 -16.40 -14.54
CA GLU A 75 2.12 -17.59 -15.35
C GLU A 75 1.10 -17.73 -16.48
N ASP A 76 -0.19 -17.49 -16.21
CA ASP A 76 -1.25 -17.49 -17.22
C ASP A 76 -1.02 -16.43 -18.31
N LEU A 77 -0.33 -15.33 -17.95
CA LEU A 77 0.06 -14.26 -18.85
C LEU A 77 1.40 -14.52 -19.57
N GLY A 78 2.11 -15.60 -19.23
CA GLY A 78 3.43 -15.91 -19.78
C GLY A 78 4.55 -15.01 -19.28
N GLU A 79 4.31 -14.24 -18.21
CA GLU A 79 5.28 -13.31 -17.60
C GLU A 79 6.05 -13.94 -16.42
N GLY A 80 5.72 -15.18 -16.04
CA GLY A 80 6.32 -15.94 -14.93
C GLY A 80 7.70 -16.56 -15.19
N GLY A 81 8.52 -15.97 -16.06
CA GLY A 81 9.93 -16.35 -16.20
C GLY A 81 10.74 -15.97 -14.94
N PRO A 82 11.87 -16.63 -14.64
CA PRO A 82 12.69 -16.28 -13.49
C PRO A 82 13.10 -14.80 -13.54
N HIS A 83 12.91 -14.09 -12.43
CA HIS A 83 13.44 -12.74 -12.25
C HIS A 83 14.96 -12.80 -12.48
N PRO A 84 15.58 -11.89 -13.26
CA PRO A 84 17.02 -11.94 -13.54
C PRO A 84 17.94 -11.95 -12.30
N ASP A 85 17.41 -11.67 -11.10
CA ASP A 85 18.19 -11.51 -9.87
C ASP A 85 17.82 -12.49 -8.73
N GLY A 86 16.93 -13.47 -8.98
CA GLY A 86 16.59 -14.54 -8.03
C GLY A 86 15.40 -14.29 -7.12
#